data_AF-A0A957VLC1-F1
#
_entry.id   AF-A0A957VLC1-F1
#
_cell.length_a   1.000
_cell.length_b   1.000
_cell.length_c   1.000
_cell.angle_alpha   90.00
_cell.angle_beta   90.00
_cell.angle_gamma   90.00
#
_symmetry.space_group_name_H-M   'P 1'
#
loop_
_entity.id
_entity.type
_entity.pdbx_description
1 polymer ?
#
loop_
_entity_poly.entity_id
_entity_poly.type
_entity_poly.pdbx_seq_one_letter_code
_entity_poly.pdbx_strand_id
1 'polypeptide(L)'
;SVKLGQRIAGRVAGRIAGRLLGRLGSSLIPIAGWVIGGGLLIWDLVEGGHGALPQIAAALTSPEMADTLRAEVSAAVREGLDEQMHVMAGAIAASMVEEWDGFCTRHPTLCSLPEESADFRAILDDTPVDQLDKLAALVDVYMDATGRADLDAAVTSGLFETLLDLPAESYTIMAVTGAPDLAVAWSALAGPRLADVVNTGLYQLVTPEAVSALDVELLLALETPAQMAAVTALPSDARDTLLTLPVATLNELTARFDRDELAAVVDGAAARGMSVQTAAEDLLAGAVTLAELTAPPAPPEAAHANAAVADRASAPTANETPATSGIFGLDMVRRNSVLMAALGLSVVLAISAFALIAASSVKRNKH
;
A
#
# COMPACT_ATOMS: atom_id res chain seq x y z
N SER A 1 7.70 18.52 22.52
CA SER A 1 7.42 17.64 23.68
C SER A 1 5.93 17.43 23.97
N VAL A 2 5.08 18.47 24.05
CA VAL A 2 3.63 18.32 24.32
C VAL A 2 2.87 17.55 23.21
N LYS A 3 3.29 17.69 21.95
CA LYS A 3 2.67 17.01 20.79
C LYS A 3 2.96 15.51 20.73
N LEU A 4 4.18 15.09 21.09
CA LEU A 4 4.58 13.68 21.12
C LEU A 4 3.79 12.88 22.17
N GLY A 5 3.62 13.44 23.38
CA GLY A 5 2.81 12.82 24.44
C GLY A 5 1.32 12.69 24.11
N GLN A 6 0.75 13.68 23.40
CA GLN A 6 -0.65 13.61 22.92
C GLN A 6 -0.85 12.55 21.84
N ARG A 7 0.15 12.30 21.00
CA ARG A 7 0.09 11.33 19.91
C ARG A 7 0.25 9.90 20.43
N ILE A 8 1.18 9.66 21.36
CA ILE A 8 1.38 8.34 22.01
C ILE A 8 0.08 7.90 22.72
N ALA A 9 -0.71 8.85 23.26
CA ALA A 9 -2.05 8.59 23.80
C ALA A 9 -3.02 7.91 22.81
N GLY A 10 -2.88 8.15 21.51
CA GLY A 10 -3.73 7.58 20.46
C GLY A 10 -3.58 6.06 20.29
N ARG A 11 -2.35 5.53 20.45
CA ARG A 11 -2.09 4.07 20.42
C ARG A 11 -2.53 3.38 21.71
N VAL A 12 -2.46 4.11 22.81
CA VAL A 12 -2.82 3.63 24.14
C VAL A 12 -4.33 3.35 24.24
N ALA A 13 -5.20 4.12 23.57
CA ALA A 13 -6.64 3.84 23.55
C ALA A 13 -7.02 2.49 22.89
N GLY A 14 -6.28 2.03 21.87
CA GLY A 14 -6.54 0.77 21.17
C GLY A 14 -5.91 -0.46 21.81
N ARG A 15 -4.71 -0.33 22.39
CA ARG A 15 -3.95 -1.47 22.95
C ARG A 15 -4.24 -1.75 24.44
N ILE A 16 -4.71 -0.74 25.19
CA ILE A 16 -5.19 -0.89 26.58
C ILE A 16 -6.48 -1.69 26.65
N ALA A 17 -7.41 -1.53 25.70
CA ALA A 17 -8.62 -2.35 25.65
C ALA A 17 -8.30 -3.86 25.53
N GLY A 18 -7.34 -4.23 24.66
CA GLY A 18 -6.95 -5.62 24.46
C GLY A 18 -6.15 -6.24 25.62
N ARG A 19 -5.25 -5.48 26.25
CA ARG A 19 -4.40 -6.00 27.35
C ARG A 19 -5.04 -5.92 28.74
N LEU A 20 -5.98 -4.99 29.00
CA LEU A 20 -6.76 -4.99 30.25
C LEU A 20 -7.90 -6.01 30.25
N LEU A 21 -8.51 -6.31 29.10
CA LEU A 21 -9.42 -7.47 29.00
C LEU A 21 -8.68 -8.80 29.23
N GLY A 22 -7.41 -8.90 28.80
CA GLY A 22 -6.58 -10.09 29.01
C GLY A 22 -6.01 -10.24 30.44
N ARG A 23 -5.70 -9.14 31.14
CA ARG A 23 -5.10 -9.18 32.49
C ARG A 23 -6.08 -9.00 33.66
N LEU A 24 -7.36 -8.67 33.42
CA LEU A 24 -8.41 -8.68 34.45
C LEU A 24 -9.18 -10.00 34.54
N GLY A 25 -8.82 -11.01 33.74
CA GLY A 25 -9.44 -12.34 33.78
C GLY A 25 -8.90 -13.29 34.86
N SER A 26 -7.81 -12.97 35.58
CA SER A 26 -7.18 -13.94 36.51
C SER A 26 -6.86 -13.45 37.93
N SER A 27 -7.29 -12.25 38.33
CA SER A 27 -7.25 -11.84 39.73
C SER A 27 -8.64 -11.43 40.22
N LEU A 28 -9.55 -12.40 40.26
CA LEU A 28 -10.82 -12.27 40.98
C LEU A 28 -10.60 -12.67 42.44
N ILE A 29 -10.25 -11.69 43.27
CA ILE A 29 -10.73 -11.64 44.66
C ILE A 29 -11.56 -10.35 44.78
N PRO A 30 -12.78 -10.44 45.33
CA PRO A 30 -13.87 -9.56 44.97
C PRO A 30 -13.89 -8.30 45.84
N ILE A 31 -13.90 -7.13 45.21
CA ILE A 31 -14.56 -5.97 45.79
C ILE A 31 -15.88 -5.83 45.03
N ALA A 32 -16.89 -6.44 45.64
CA ALA A 32 -18.27 -6.27 45.27
C ALA A 32 -18.68 -4.81 45.45
N GLY A 33 -19.48 -4.33 44.50
CA GLY A 33 -20.29 -3.13 44.65
C GLY A 33 -19.82 -1.98 43.77
N TRP A 34 -20.20 -1.99 42.49
CA TRP A 34 -20.74 -0.85 41.73
C TRP A 34 -20.85 -1.06 40.20
N VAL A 35 -20.57 -2.26 39.66
CA VAL A 35 -20.68 -2.50 38.19
C VAL A 35 -21.92 -3.32 37.78
N ILE A 36 -22.67 -3.90 38.71
CA ILE A 36 -23.89 -4.69 38.38
C ILE A 36 -25.19 -3.85 38.41
N GLY A 37 -25.15 -2.60 38.91
CA GLY A 37 -26.36 -1.77 39.06
C GLY A 37 -26.89 -1.12 37.77
N GLY A 38 -26.03 -0.78 36.80
CA GLY A 38 -26.44 0.02 35.63
C GLY A 38 -27.00 -0.81 34.46
N GLY A 39 -26.48 -2.02 34.25
CA GLY A 39 -26.85 -2.86 33.11
C GLY A 39 -28.15 -3.64 33.28
N LEU A 40 -28.47 -4.08 34.51
CA LEU A 40 -29.68 -4.86 34.79
C LEU A 40 -30.93 -3.98 34.98
N LEU A 41 -30.78 -2.71 35.36
CA LEU A 41 -31.92 -1.79 35.44
C LEU A 41 -32.51 -1.41 34.08
N ILE A 42 -31.72 -1.48 33.00
CA ILE A 42 -32.21 -1.18 31.65
C ILE A 42 -32.90 -2.40 31.04
N TRP A 43 -32.41 -3.61 31.31
CA TRP A 43 -33.00 -4.84 30.80
C TRP A 43 -34.32 -5.21 31.51
N ASP A 44 -34.40 -5.01 32.83
CA ASP A 44 -35.63 -5.30 33.61
C ASP A 44 -36.75 -4.26 33.36
N LEU A 45 -36.41 -3.07 32.88
CA LEU A 45 -37.38 -2.00 32.55
C LEU A 45 -38.05 -2.19 31.18
N VAL A 46 -37.40 -2.90 30.25
CA VAL A 46 -37.93 -3.15 28.90
C VAL A 46 -38.84 -4.39 28.85
N GLU A 47 -38.58 -5.40 29.70
CA GLU A 47 -39.35 -6.66 29.69
C GLU A 47 -40.30 -6.82 30.89
N GLY A 48 -40.17 -5.98 31.93
CA GLY A 48 -40.95 -6.03 33.17
C GLY A 48 -42.31 -5.33 33.11
N GLY A 49 -43.22 -5.83 32.28
CA GLY A 49 -44.63 -5.46 32.31
C GLY A 49 -45.30 -5.84 33.65
N HIS A 50 -45.63 -4.82 34.44
CA HIS A 50 -46.56 -4.78 35.58
C HIS A 50 -46.03 -5.23 36.97
N GLY A 51 -45.53 -4.26 37.75
CA GLY A 51 -45.39 -4.41 39.21
C GLY A 51 -44.93 -3.15 39.95
N ALA A 52 -45.84 -2.52 40.71
CA ALA A 52 -45.66 -1.60 41.86
C ALA A 52 -44.60 -0.47 41.89
N LEU A 53 -43.96 -0.07 40.79
CA LEU A 53 -42.97 1.02 40.75
C LEU A 53 -43.38 2.41 40.16
N PRO A 54 -44.66 2.84 40.09
CA PRO A 54 -44.96 4.24 39.68
C PRO A 54 -44.61 5.29 40.75
N GLN A 55 -44.65 4.94 42.05
CA GLN A 55 -44.53 5.92 43.14
C GLN A 55 -43.06 6.30 43.44
N ILE A 56 -42.12 5.38 43.20
CA ILE A 56 -40.66 5.66 43.33
C ILE A 56 -40.17 6.42 42.09
N ALA A 57 -40.70 6.12 40.90
CA ALA A 57 -40.45 6.91 39.69
C ALA A 57 -40.95 8.36 39.85
N ALA A 58 -42.16 8.57 40.39
CA ALA A 58 -42.68 9.92 40.64
C ALA A 58 -41.86 10.72 41.66
N ALA A 59 -41.30 10.06 42.69
CA ALA A 59 -40.43 10.71 43.67
C ALA A 59 -39.04 11.08 43.09
N LEU A 60 -38.47 10.23 42.24
CA LEU A 60 -37.17 10.45 41.57
C LEU A 60 -37.24 11.36 40.34
N THR A 61 -38.44 11.62 39.79
CA THR A 61 -38.64 12.51 38.62
C THR A 61 -39.08 13.92 39.03
N SER A 62 -39.16 14.21 40.34
CA SER A 62 -39.39 15.58 40.79
C SER A 62 -38.15 16.43 40.42
N PRO A 63 -38.34 17.61 39.77
CA PRO A 63 -37.23 18.40 39.25
C PRO A 63 -36.23 18.81 40.34
N GLU A 64 -36.70 18.99 41.57
CA GLU A 64 -35.88 19.34 42.73
C GLU A 64 -34.95 18.18 43.16
N MET A 65 -35.43 16.93 43.21
CA MET A 65 -34.59 15.77 43.55
C MET A 65 -33.68 15.34 42.40
N ALA A 66 -34.08 15.55 41.14
CA ALA A 66 -33.22 15.27 39.99
C ALA A 66 -31.99 16.20 39.95
N ASP A 67 -32.15 17.46 40.37
CA ASP A 67 -31.06 18.42 40.44
C ASP A 67 -30.15 18.17 41.65
N THR A 68 -30.71 17.81 42.81
CA THR A 68 -29.91 17.38 43.98
C THR A 68 -29.13 16.10 43.70
N LEU A 69 -29.75 15.10 43.06
CA LEU A 69 -29.08 13.84 42.72
C LEU A 69 -28.00 14.05 41.64
N ARG A 70 -28.23 14.92 40.64
CA ARG A 70 -27.18 15.32 39.69
C ARG A 70 -26.04 16.06 40.38
N ALA A 71 -26.34 16.93 41.33
CA ALA A 71 -25.32 17.67 42.07
C ALA A 71 -24.48 16.73 42.93
N GLU A 72 -25.10 15.83 43.71
CA GLU A 72 -24.41 14.84 44.54
C GLU A 72 -23.66 13.81 43.71
N VAL A 73 -24.24 13.28 42.63
CA VAL A 73 -23.52 12.39 41.71
C VAL A 73 -22.37 13.14 41.04
N SER A 74 -22.53 14.40 40.62
CA SER A 74 -21.43 15.17 40.04
C SER A 74 -20.33 15.50 41.05
N ALA A 75 -20.69 15.68 42.32
CA ALA A 75 -19.74 15.95 43.40
C ALA A 75 -18.97 14.68 43.78
N ALA A 76 -19.67 13.57 43.98
CA ALA A 76 -19.07 12.26 44.26
C ALA A 76 -18.21 11.76 43.08
N VAL A 77 -18.66 12.00 41.84
CA VAL A 77 -17.88 11.70 40.64
C VAL A 77 -16.70 12.63 40.51
N ARG A 78 -16.79 13.93 40.82
CA ARG A 78 -15.63 14.85 40.82
C ARG A 78 -14.61 14.50 41.89
N GLU A 79 -15.04 14.19 43.10
CA GLU A 79 -14.18 13.86 44.23
C GLU A 79 -13.50 12.49 44.01
N GLY A 80 -14.26 11.49 43.56
CA GLY A 80 -13.72 10.19 43.17
C GLY A 80 -12.85 10.24 41.90
N LEU A 81 -13.16 11.13 40.94
CA LEU A 81 -12.31 11.37 39.78
C LEU A 81 -11.04 12.12 40.18
N ASP A 82 -11.06 13.16 41.00
CA ASP A 82 -9.82 13.87 41.35
C ASP A 82 -8.82 12.93 42.04
N GLU A 83 -9.28 12.06 42.94
CA GLU A 83 -8.40 11.13 43.64
C GLU A 83 -7.92 9.96 42.76
N GLN A 84 -8.77 9.41 41.89
CA GLN A 84 -8.42 8.29 41.02
C GLN A 84 -7.76 8.72 39.69
N MET A 85 -8.07 9.90 39.17
CA MET A 85 -7.56 10.41 37.90
C MET A 85 -6.09 10.75 37.98
N HIS A 86 -5.57 11.16 39.14
CA HIS A 86 -4.12 11.30 39.34
C HIS A 86 -3.39 9.95 39.27
N VAL A 87 -3.96 8.89 39.87
CA VAL A 87 -3.38 7.54 39.82
C VAL A 87 -3.48 6.94 38.41
N MET A 88 -4.63 7.10 37.75
CA MET A 88 -4.81 6.62 36.37
C MET A 88 -3.98 7.42 35.36
N ALA A 89 -3.88 8.75 35.51
CA ALA A 89 -3.02 9.58 34.67
C ALA A 89 -1.55 9.23 34.88
N GLY A 90 -1.13 8.97 36.12
CA GLY A 90 0.22 8.49 36.43
C GLY A 90 0.52 7.14 35.77
N ALA A 91 -0.39 6.17 35.86
CA ALA A 91 -0.23 4.86 35.23
C ALA A 91 -0.18 4.94 33.70
N ILE A 92 -1.04 5.77 33.10
CA ILE A 92 -1.06 6.02 31.65
C ILE A 92 0.26 6.70 31.22
N ALA A 93 0.69 7.74 31.93
CA ALA A 93 1.95 8.43 31.63
C ALA A 93 3.16 7.50 31.75
N ALA A 94 3.21 6.67 32.80
CA ALA A 94 4.26 5.67 32.97
C ALA A 94 4.29 4.67 31.81
N SER A 95 3.12 4.17 31.39
CA SER A 95 3.01 3.27 30.23
C SER A 95 3.46 3.94 28.92
N MET A 96 3.19 5.23 28.73
CA MET A 96 3.67 5.96 27.55
C MET A 96 5.19 6.13 27.56
N VAL A 97 5.76 6.44 28.72
CA VAL A 97 7.21 6.56 28.89
C VAL A 97 7.89 5.22 28.64
N GLU A 98 7.34 4.13 29.18
CA GLU A 98 7.86 2.77 28.94
C GLU A 98 7.78 2.37 27.46
N GLU A 99 6.67 2.68 26.77
CA GLU A 99 6.56 2.41 25.32
C GLU A 99 7.54 3.25 24.49
N TRP A 100 7.74 4.52 24.87
CA TRP A 100 8.71 5.40 24.22
C TRP A 100 10.16 4.95 24.46
N ASP A 101 10.51 4.59 25.69
CA ASP A 101 11.83 4.07 26.06
C ASP A 101 12.12 2.75 25.33
N GLY A 102 11.13 1.85 25.27
CA GLY A 102 11.22 0.62 24.48
C GLY A 102 11.35 0.87 22.97
N PHE A 103 10.78 1.95 22.45
CA PHE A 103 10.98 2.38 21.07
C PHE A 103 12.41 2.92 20.86
N CYS A 104 12.88 3.84 21.69
CA CYS A 104 14.24 4.39 21.57
C CYS A 104 15.35 3.38 21.85
N THR A 105 15.08 2.36 22.66
CA THR A 105 15.99 1.22 22.83
C THR A 105 16.13 0.41 21.53
N ARG A 106 15.04 0.26 20.77
CA ARG A 106 15.06 -0.43 19.46
C ARG A 106 15.63 0.44 18.33
N HIS A 107 15.39 1.75 18.39
CA HIS A 107 15.76 2.71 17.35
C HIS A 107 16.60 3.85 17.93
N PRO A 108 17.82 3.56 18.45
CA PRO A 108 18.65 4.54 19.14
C PRO A 108 19.05 5.69 18.22
N THR A 109 19.34 5.40 16.94
CA THR A 109 19.73 6.39 15.94
C THR A 109 18.64 7.43 15.72
N LEU A 110 17.40 7.00 15.48
CA LEU A 110 16.27 7.92 15.31
C LEU A 110 16.06 8.78 16.56
N CYS A 111 16.24 8.24 17.77
CA CYS A 111 16.01 9.00 19.00
C CYS A 111 17.14 10.01 19.33
N SER A 112 18.35 9.84 18.82
CA SER A 112 19.43 10.84 19.00
C SER A 112 19.37 11.98 17.98
N LEU A 113 18.87 11.72 16.76
CA LEU A 113 18.84 12.71 15.67
C LEU A 113 18.15 14.05 16.03
N PRO A 114 17.00 14.08 16.73
CA PRO A 114 16.37 15.34 17.10
C PRO A 114 17.25 16.23 17.96
N GLU A 115 18.15 15.67 18.79
CA GLU A 115 19.05 16.47 19.64
C GLU A 115 20.05 17.27 18.81
N GLU A 116 20.43 16.73 17.65
CA GLU A 116 21.44 17.26 16.75
C GLU A 116 20.87 18.09 15.60
N SER A 117 19.60 17.85 15.22
CA SER A 117 18.94 18.49 14.08
C SER A 117 17.53 18.98 14.40
N ALA A 118 17.27 20.27 14.11
CA ALA A 118 15.95 20.86 14.25
C ALA A 118 14.94 20.28 13.25
N ASP A 119 15.40 19.93 12.04
CA ASP A 119 14.55 19.39 10.98
C ASP A 119 14.08 17.97 11.33
N PHE A 120 14.97 17.12 11.83
CA PHE A 120 14.57 15.80 12.36
C PHE A 120 13.60 15.89 13.53
N ARG A 121 13.78 16.88 14.40
CA ARG A 121 12.82 17.13 15.49
C ARG A 121 11.45 17.50 14.92
N ALA A 122 11.39 18.32 13.87
CA ALA A 122 10.13 18.68 13.22
C ALA A 122 9.47 17.45 12.55
N ILE A 123 10.23 16.64 11.80
CA ILE A 123 9.75 15.39 11.20
C ILE A 123 9.18 14.46 12.28
N LEU A 124 9.90 14.24 13.37
CA LEU A 124 9.45 13.37 14.46
C LEU A 124 8.20 13.93 15.16
N ASP A 125 8.15 15.24 15.40
CA ASP A 125 6.98 15.91 16.00
C ASP A 125 5.74 15.83 15.08
N ASP A 126 5.92 15.80 13.77
CA ASP A 126 4.86 15.76 12.76
C ASP A 126 4.51 14.35 12.27
N THR A 127 5.33 13.34 12.55
CA THR A 127 5.08 11.93 12.22
C THR A 127 3.96 11.31 13.09
N PRO A 128 2.94 10.66 12.50
CA PRO A 128 1.93 9.90 13.23
C PRO A 128 2.53 8.70 13.99
N VAL A 129 1.96 8.33 15.13
CA VAL A 129 2.53 7.26 15.97
C VAL A 129 2.58 5.91 15.25
N ASP A 130 1.56 5.61 14.45
CA ASP A 130 1.48 4.42 13.63
C ASP A 130 2.53 4.36 12.51
N GLN A 131 3.15 5.49 12.17
CA GLN A 131 4.24 5.59 11.19
C GLN A 131 5.63 5.64 11.82
N LEU A 132 5.77 5.67 13.15
CA LEU A 132 7.09 5.78 13.80
C LEU A 132 8.04 4.63 13.46
N ASP A 133 7.53 3.40 13.37
CA ASP A 133 8.35 2.25 12.98
C ASP A 133 8.80 2.35 11.51
N LYS A 134 7.97 2.94 10.63
CA LYS A 134 8.31 3.21 9.22
C LYS A 134 9.36 4.32 9.09
N LEU A 135 9.21 5.39 9.87
CA LEU A 135 10.19 6.47 9.98
C LEU A 135 11.55 5.92 10.44
N ALA A 136 11.55 5.10 11.49
CA ALA A 136 12.77 4.49 11.99
C ALA A 136 13.44 3.59 10.95
N ALA A 137 12.65 2.75 10.27
CA ALA A 137 13.17 1.90 9.19
C ALA A 137 13.81 2.73 8.06
N LEU A 138 13.20 3.85 7.66
CA LEU A 138 13.78 4.70 6.63
C LEU A 138 15.10 5.34 7.08
N VAL A 139 15.16 5.85 8.31
CA VAL A 139 16.41 6.37 8.90
C VAL A 139 17.49 5.29 8.93
N ASP A 140 17.16 4.08 9.39
CA ASP A 140 18.11 2.97 9.47
C ASP A 140 18.64 2.61 8.07
N VAL A 141 17.78 2.54 7.05
CA VAL A 141 18.21 2.27 5.67
C VAL A 141 19.11 3.37 5.12
N TYR A 142 18.80 4.64 5.39
CA TYR A 142 19.69 5.74 5.00
C TYR A 142 21.05 5.63 5.68
N MET A 143 21.07 5.39 6.99
CA MET A 143 22.30 5.28 7.77
C MET A 143 23.18 4.11 7.32
N ASP A 144 22.56 2.99 6.94
CA ASP A 144 23.26 1.79 6.48
C ASP A 144 23.72 1.89 5.02
N ALA A 145 22.90 2.47 4.12
CA ALA A 145 23.16 2.47 2.69
C ALA A 145 24.01 3.66 2.21
N THR A 146 23.79 4.85 2.76
CA THR A 146 24.40 6.10 2.27
C THR A 146 25.12 6.89 3.37
N GLY A 147 24.68 6.72 4.62
CA GLY A 147 25.22 7.38 5.80
C GLY A 147 24.58 8.74 6.12
N ARG A 148 25.08 9.36 7.19
CA ARG A 148 24.46 10.54 7.83
C ARG A 148 24.40 11.79 6.93
N ALA A 149 25.45 12.05 6.17
CA ALA A 149 25.50 13.26 5.34
C ALA A 149 24.39 13.26 4.27
N ASP A 150 24.15 12.11 3.65
CA ASP A 150 23.09 11.95 2.64
C ASP A 150 21.70 11.95 3.27
N LEU A 151 21.56 11.41 4.49
CA LEU A 151 20.33 11.53 5.28
C LEU A 151 19.99 13.01 5.55
N ASP A 152 20.95 13.82 6.01
CA ASP A 152 20.74 15.25 6.28
C ASP A 152 20.40 16.02 4.98
N ALA A 153 21.05 15.67 3.86
CA ALA A 153 20.74 16.25 2.55
C ALA A 153 19.34 15.86 2.05
N ALA A 154 18.91 14.62 2.27
CA ALA A 154 17.59 14.13 1.91
C ALA A 154 16.47 14.85 2.69
N VAL A 155 16.68 15.10 3.99
CA VAL A 155 15.76 15.91 4.80
C VAL A 155 15.71 17.35 4.30
N THR A 156 16.86 17.96 4.04
CA THR A 156 16.92 19.36 3.56
C THR A 156 16.23 19.55 2.21
N SER A 157 16.30 18.55 1.34
CA SER A 157 15.71 18.60 -0.01
C SER A 157 14.24 18.19 -0.06
N GLY A 158 13.68 17.62 1.01
CA GLY A 158 12.32 17.06 1.03
C GLY A 158 12.20 15.66 0.44
N LEU A 159 13.33 15.06 0.03
CA LEU A 159 13.37 13.71 -0.53
C LEU A 159 13.05 12.65 0.55
N PHE A 160 13.48 12.89 1.78
CA PHE A 160 13.22 11.99 2.90
C PHE A 160 11.71 11.84 3.16
N GLU A 161 10.97 12.95 3.19
CA GLU A 161 9.51 12.96 3.34
C GLU A 161 8.83 12.29 2.16
N THR A 162 9.33 12.53 0.94
CA THR A 162 8.83 11.86 -0.27
C THR A 162 8.94 10.34 -0.13
N LEU A 163 10.09 9.82 0.31
CA LEU A 163 10.28 8.39 0.55
C LEU A 163 9.44 7.87 1.71
N LEU A 164 9.27 8.67 2.77
CA LEU A 164 8.44 8.29 3.91
C LEU A 164 6.98 8.06 3.52
N ASP A 165 6.48 8.71 2.46
CA ASP A 165 5.13 8.49 1.92
C ASP A 165 5.03 7.25 1.02
N LEU A 166 6.15 6.75 0.48
CA LEU A 166 6.18 5.59 -0.42
C LEU A 166 6.00 4.26 0.32
N PRO A 167 5.56 3.18 -0.36
CA PRO A 167 5.50 1.84 0.23
C PRO A 167 6.86 1.37 0.75
N ALA A 168 6.88 0.49 1.77
CA ALA A 168 8.12 0.03 2.39
C ALA A 168 9.03 -0.75 1.43
N GLU A 169 8.49 -1.29 0.35
CA GLU A 169 9.20 -1.94 -0.74
C GLU A 169 10.21 -1.00 -1.42
N SER A 170 9.93 0.31 -1.46
CA SER A 170 10.88 1.32 -1.94
C SER A 170 12.18 1.32 -1.13
N TYR A 171 12.09 1.01 0.16
CA TYR A 171 13.26 0.98 1.05
C TYR A 171 14.17 -0.19 0.74
N THR A 172 13.63 -1.31 0.22
CA THR A 172 14.44 -2.43 -0.26
C THR A 172 15.27 -2.06 -1.47
N ILE A 173 14.69 -1.30 -2.41
CA ILE A 173 15.43 -0.77 -3.56
C ILE A 173 16.55 0.15 -3.07
N MET A 174 16.23 1.07 -2.16
CA MET A 174 17.23 1.98 -1.59
C MET A 174 18.34 1.25 -0.83
N ALA A 175 18.01 0.26 0.00
CA ALA A 175 18.97 -0.52 0.77
C ALA A 175 19.98 -1.27 -0.13
N VAL A 176 19.53 -1.79 -1.27
CA VAL A 176 20.38 -2.54 -2.20
C VAL A 176 21.19 -1.62 -3.11
N THR A 177 20.60 -0.52 -3.57
CA THR A 177 21.22 0.33 -4.59
C THR A 177 21.98 1.51 -4.02
N GLY A 178 21.71 1.90 -2.76
CA GLY A 178 22.22 3.14 -2.18
C GLY A 178 21.72 4.40 -2.89
N ALA A 179 20.66 4.29 -3.70
CA ALA A 179 20.17 5.37 -4.57
C ALA A 179 18.71 5.70 -4.23
N PRO A 180 18.46 6.72 -3.39
CA PRO A 180 17.10 7.08 -2.99
C PRO A 180 16.24 7.55 -4.18
N ASP A 181 16.82 8.30 -5.12
CA ASP A 181 16.12 8.76 -6.33
C ASP A 181 15.64 7.58 -7.20
N LEU A 182 16.43 6.49 -7.25
CA LEU A 182 16.08 5.29 -7.99
C LEU A 182 14.89 4.57 -7.35
N ALA A 183 14.82 4.55 -6.02
CA ALA A 183 13.66 4.01 -5.30
C ALA A 183 12.39 4.83 -5.57
N VAL A 184 12.49 6.16 -5.63
CA VAL A 184 11.37 7.04 -6.01
C VAL A 184 10.92 6.78 -7.45
N ALA A 185 11.86 6.71 -8.39
CA ALA A 185 11.57 6.49 -9.80
C ALA A 185 10.89 5.12 -10.03
N TRP A 186 11.38 4.06 -9.40
CA TRP A 186 10.73 2.75 -9.46
C TRP A 186 9.35 2.72 -8.82
N SER A 187 9.16 3.43 -7.70
CA SER A 187 7.86 3.52 -7.05
C SER A 187 6.83 4.25 -7.92
N ALA A 188 7.24 5.31 -8.60
CA ALA A 188 6.41 6.04 -9.54
C ALA A 188 6.06 5.23 -10.79
N LEU A 189 7.03 4.50 -11.35
CA LEU A 189 6.86 3.69 -12.54
C LEU A 189 6.00 2.43 -12.30
N ALA A 190 6.29 1.68 -11.23
CA ALA A 190 5.64 0.41 -10.95
C ALA A 190 4.30 0.57 -10.21
N GLY A 191 4.14 1.66 -9.45
CA GLY A 191 2.93 1.92 -8.66
C GLY A 191 2.52 0.72 -7.81
N PRO A 192 1.30 0.17 -7.96
CA PRO A 192 0.84 -1.00 -7.20
C PRO A 192 1.68 -2.27 -7.39
N ARG A 193 2.46 -2.38 -8.49
CA ARG A 193 3.29 -3.54 -8.80
C ARG A 193 4.71 -3.45 -8.20
N LEU A 194 5.01 -2.41 -7.41
CA LEU A 194 6.34 -2.22 -6.82
C LEU A 194 6.82 -3.45 -6.03
N ALA A 195 5.93 -4.12 -5.31
CA ALA A 195 6.27 -5.35 -4.59
C ALA A 195 6.76 -6.46 -5.53
N ASP A 196 6.17 -6.62 -6.71
CA ASP A 196 6.60 -7.61 -7.69
C ASP A 196 7.95 -7.24 -8.31
N VAL A 197 8.18 -5.95 -8.57
CA VAL A 197 9.49 -5.43 -9.03
C VAL A 197 10.58 -5.77 -8.03
N VAL A 198 10.31 -5.59 -6.73
CA VAL A 198 11.26 -5.95 -5.66
C VAL A 198 11.46 -7.46 -5.58
N ASN A 199 10.38 -8.24 -5.56
CA ASN A 199 10.43 -9.70 -5.41
C ASN A 199 11.15 -10.39 -6.57
N THR A 200 11.01 -9.87 -7.78
CA THR A 200 11.68 -10.39 -8.98
C THR A 200 13.09 -9.85 -9.17
N GLY A 201 13.47 -8.79 -8.46
CA GLY A 201 14.75 -8.13 -8.61
C GLY A 201 14.87 -7.31 -9.90
N LEU A 202 13.76 -6.99 -10.58
CA LEU A 202 13.77 -6.26 -11.86
C LEU A 202 14.52 -4.92 -11.77
N TYR A 203 14.45 -4.25 -10.63
CA TYR A 203 15.16 -2.99 -10.36
C TYR A 203 16.69 -3.10 -10.39
N GLN A 204 17.24 -4.32 -10.37
CA GLN A 204 18.68 -4.58 -10.50
C GLN A 204 19.09 -4.89 -11.96
N LEU A 205 18.12 -5.18 -12.82
CA LEU A 205 18.35 -5.63 -14.20
C LEU A 205 18.21 -4.49 -15.22
N VAL A 206 17.34 -3.53 -14.94
CA VAL A 206 17.06 -2.40 -15.83
C VAL A 206 16.87 -1.12 -15.01
N THR A 207 17.01 0.05 -15.64
CA THR A 207 16.71 1.34 -15.00
C THR A 207 15.30 1.79 -15.38
N PRO A 208 14.60 2.56 -14.53
CA PRO A 208 13.22 2.95 -14.79
C PRO A 208 13.08 3.88 -16.00
N GLU A 209 14.15 4.56 -16.43
CA GLU A 209 14.14 5.40 -17.65
C GLU A 209 14.21 4.57 -18.94
N ALA A 210 14.68 3.32 -18.85
CA ALA A 210 14.85 2.44 -19.98
C ALA A 210 13.60 1.59 -20.30
N VAL A 211 12.56 1.66 -19.47
CA VAL A 211 11.33 0.87 -19.60
C VAL A 211 10.10 1.71 -19.32
N SER A 212 9.01 1.42 -20.02
CA SER A 212 7.68 1.98 -19.74
C SER A 212 6.93 1.13 -18.70
N ALA A 213 5.81 1.65 -18.19
CA ALA A 213 4.94 0.89 -17.29
C ALA A 213 4.42 -0.41 -17.94
N LEU A 214 4.15 -0.37 -19.25
CA LEU A 214 3.74 -1.55 -20.02
C LEU A 214 4.88 -2.57 -20.09
N ASP A 215 6.12 -2.12 -20.32
CA ASP A 215 7.27 -3.02 -20.36
C ASP A 215 7.49 -3.70 -19.00
N VAL A 216 7.30 -2.97 -17.90
CA VAL A 216 7.34 -3.56 -16.55
C VAL A 216 6.27 -4.64 -16.40
N GLU A 217 5.04 -4.41 -16.85
CA GLU A 217 3.98 -5.44 -16.78
C GLU A 217 4.34 -6.69 -17.58
N LEU A 218 4.88 -6.52 -18.79
CA LEU A 218 5.27 -7.62 -19.66
C LEU A 218 6.49 -8.39 -19.13
N LEU A 219 7.49 -7.68 -18.60
CA LEU A 219 8.66 -8.29 -17.98
C LEU A 219 8.26 -9.07 -16.72
N LEU A 220 7.38 -8.52 -15.88
CA LEU A 220 6.85 -9.22 -14.71
C LEU A 220 5.94 -10.41 -15.05
N ALA A 221 5.47 -10.51 -16.30
CA ALA A 221 4.71 -11.66 -16.78
C ALA A 221 5.60 -12.80 -17.29
N LEU A 222 6.93 -12.60 -17.33
CA LEU A 222 7.88 -13.66 -17.61
C LEU A 222 7.96 -14.64 -16.42
N GLU A 223 7.98 -15.93 -16.72
CA GLU A 223 7.84 -16.97 -15.69
C GLU A 223 9.06 -17.11 -14.77
N THR A 224 10.25 -16.77 -15.28
CA THR A 224 11.51 -16.99 -14.56
C THR A 224 12.41 -15.74 -14.54
N PRO A 225 13.21 -15.55 -13.47
CA PRO A 225 14.21 -14.49 -13.43
C PRO A 225 15.26 -14.59 -14.55
N ALA A 226 15.55 -15.80 -15.04
CA ALA A 226 16.50 -16.00 -16.13
C ALA A 226 15.96 -15.47 -17.47
N GLN A 227 14.67 -15.69 -17.77
CA GLN A 227 14.01 -15.13 -18.94
C GLN A 227 13.97 -13.60 -18.86
N MET A 228 13.60 -13.05 -17.69
CA MET A 228 13.61 -11.61 -17.46
C MET A 228 15.00 -11.02 -17.71
N ALA A 229 16.04 -11.61 -17.12
CA ALA A 229 17.42 -11.17 -17.31
C ALA A 229 17.86 -11.24 -18.78
N ALA A 230 17.48 -12.29 -19.51
CA ALA A 230 17.79 -12.43 -20.93
C ALA A 230 17.15 -11.31 -21.77
N VAL A 231 15.86 -11.02 -21.53
CA VAL A 231 15.12 -9.96 -22.24
C VAL A 231 15.64 -8.56 -21.87
N THR A 232 15.90 -8.29 -20.59
CA THR A 232 16.40 -6.97 -20.15
C THR A 232 17.81 -6.68 -20.64
N ALA A 233 18.64 -7.72 -20.86
CA ALA A 233 20.01 -7.60 -21.34
C ALA A 233 20.12 -7.37 -22.86
N LEU A 234 19.01 -7.38 -23.59
CA LEU A 234 18.99 -7.05 -25.02
C LEU A 234 19.19 -5.54 -25.26
N PRO A 235 19.70 -5.16 -26.44
CA PRO A 235 19.59 -3.79 -26.95
C PRO A 235 18.14 -3.29 -26.90
N SER A 236 17.94 -1.99 -26.66
CA SER A 236 16.60 -1.42 -26.44
C SER A 236 15.66 -1.66 -27.60
N ASP A 237 16.12 -1.49 -28.85
CA ASP A 237 15.33 -1.74 -30.06
C ASP A 237 14.89 -3.21 -30.19
N ALA A 238 15.79 -4.15 -29.92
CA ALA A 238 15.48 -5.58 -29.94
C ALA A 238 14.51 -5.97 -28.80
N ARG A 239 14.74 -5.45 -27.60
CA ARG A 239 13.85 -5.67 -26.44
C ARG A 239 12.46 -5.13 -26.71
N ASP A 240 12.34 -3.88 -27.14
CA ASP A 240 11.06 -3.22 -27.40
C ASP A 240 10.29 -3.99 -28.49
N THR A 241 11.01 -4.49 -29.51
CA THR A 241 10.42 -5.34 -30.56
C THR A 241 9.90 -6.66 -29.99
N LEU A 242 10.67 -7.36 -29.15
CA LEU A 242 10.22 -8.61 -28.52
C LEU A 242 9.06 -8.41 -27.54
N LEU A 243 9.03 -7.29 -26.82
CA LEU A 243 7.94 -6.97 -25.90
C LEU A 243 6.61 -6.66 -26.63
N THR A 244 6.61 -6.52 -27.96
CA THR A 244 5.36 -6.48 -28.74
C THR A 244 4.68 -7.84 -28.89
N LEU A 245 5.38 -8.94 -28.58
CA LEU A 245 4.85 -10.30 -28.72
C LEU A 245 3.78 -10.60 -27.66
N PRO A 246 2.82 -11.48 -27.96
CA PRO A 246 1.95 -12.05 -26.93
C PRO A 246 2.78 -12.71 -25.83
N VAL A 247 2.40 -12.50 -24.56
CA VAL A 247 3.14 -13.01 -23.38
C VAL A 247 3.39 -14.52 -23.46
N ALA A 248 2.43 -15.30 -23.96
CA ALA A 248 2.60 -16.75 -24.15
C ALA A 248 3.74 -17.07 -25.13
N THR A 249 3.74 -16.41 -26.29
CA THR A 249 4.80 -16.54 -27.31
C THR A 249 6.16 -16.09 -26.76
N LEU A 250 6.19 -14.98 -26.02
CA LEU A 250 7.42 -14.47 -25.41
C LEU A 250 7.99 -15.45 -24.36
N ASN A 251 7.13 -16.04 -23.52
CA ASN A 251 7.56 -17.04 -22.53
C ASN A 251 8.11 -18.31 -23.19
N GLU A 252 7.44 -18.83 -24.22
CA GLU A 252 7.92 -19.99 -24.96
C GLU A 252 9.24 -19.70 -25.68
N LEU A 253 9.38 -18.50 -26.27
CA LEU A 253 10.59 -18.09 -26.98
C LEU A 253 11.77 -17.96 -26.01
N THR A 254 11.58 -17.25 -24.90
CA THR A 254 12.62 -17.03 -23.87
C THR A 254 12.94 -18.29 -23.07
N ALA A 255 12.07 -19.30 -23.05
CA ALA A 255 12.38 -20.61 -22.50
C ALA A 255 13.30 -21.45 -23.40
N ARG A 256 13.32 -21.16 -24.72
CA ARG A 256 14.05 -21.94 -25.72
C ARG A 256 15.35 -21.29 -26.16
N PHE A 257 15.40 -19.97 -26.20
CA PHE A 257 16.50 -19.20 -26.76
C PHE A 257 17.17 -18.32 -25.71
N ASP A 258 18.49 -18.23 -25.77
CA ASP A 258 19.25 -17.33 -24.91
C ASP A 258 19.25 -15.88 -25.44
N ARG A 259 19.95 -14.96 -24.75
CA ARG A 259 19.98 -13.54 -25.11
C ARG A 259 20.51 -13.29 -26.53
N ASP A 260 21.58 -13.97 -26.95
CA ASP A 260 22.19 -13.74 -28.26
C ASP A 260 21.30 -14.32 -29.36
N GLU A 261 20.69 -15.48 -29.10
CA GLU A 261 19.73 -16.09 -29.99
C GLU A 261 18.45 -15.26 -30.14
N LEU A 262 17.92 -14.70 -29.04
CA LEU A 262 16.76 -13.81 -29.06
C LEU A 262 17.02 -12.54 -29.89
N ALA A 263 18.20 -11.93 -29.76
CA ALA A 263 18.60 -10.82 -30.63
C ALA A 263 18.63 -11.25 -32.11
N ALA A 264 19.20 -12.42 -32.39
CA ALA A 264 19.27 -12.97 -33.74
C ALA A 264 17.89 -13.28 -34.35
N VAL A 265 16.88 -13.63 -33.53
CA VAL A 265 15.48 -13.76 -33.99
C VAL A 265 14.95 -12.43 -34.49
N VAL A 266 15.16 -11.34 -33.74
CA VAL A 266 14.71 -10.00 -34.14
C VAL A 266 15.41 -9.53 -35.42
N ASP A 267 16.73 -9.63 -35.46
CA ASP A 267 17.55 -9.22 -36.61
C ASP A 267 17.21 -10.04 -37.86
N GLY A 268 17.06 -11.36 -37.69
CA GLY A 268 16.70 -12.28 -38.77
C GLY A 268 15.32 -12.00 -39.35
N ALA A 269 14.34 -11.69 -38.49
CA ALA A 269 13.00 -11.28 -38.91
C ALA A 269 13.05 -9.96 -39.72
N ALA A 270 13.77 -8.95 -39.20
CA ALA A 270 13.93 -7.66 -39.87
C ALA A 270 14.62 -7.81 -41.24
N ALA A 271 15.69 -8.60 -41.33
CA ALA A 271 16.42 -8.85 -42.58
C ALA A 271 15.56 -9.52 -43.66
N ARG A 272 14.53 -10.26 -43.27
CA ARG A 272 13.57 -10.93 -44.16
C ARG A 272 12.32 -10.11 -44.45
N GLY A 273 12.18 -8.92 -43.83
CA GLY A 273 10.98 -8.10 -43.94
C GLY A 273 9.73 -8.77 -43.36
N MET A 274 9.90 -9.68 -42.40
CA MET A 274 8.80 -10.34 -41.70
C MET A 274 8.60 -9.73 -40.30
N SER A 275 7.40 -9.88 -39.75
CA SER A 275 7.16 -9.46 -38.37
C SER A 275 7.87 -10.39 -37.39
N VAL A 276 8.29 -9.86 -36.23
CA VAL A 276 8.90 -10.68 -35.17
C VAL A 276 7.93 -11.76 -34.66
N GLN A 277 6.62 -11.49 -34.69
CA GLN A 277 5.60 -12.47 -34.33
C GLN A 277 5.59 -13.66 -35.29
N THR A 278 5.58 -13.40 -36.60
CA THR A 278 5.63 -14.47 -37.61
C THR A 278 6.91 -15.30 -37.46
N ALA A 279 8.06 -14.63 -37.27
CA ALA A 279 9.33 -15.33 -37.08
C ALA A 279 9.34 -16.20 -35.81
N ALA A 280 8.80 -15.68 -34.70
CA ALA A 280 8.71 -16.42 -33.44
C ALA A 280 7.77 -17.64 -33.59
N GLU A 281 6.60 -17.47 -34.20
CA GLU A 281 5.65 -18.55 -34.45
C GLU A 281 6.25 -19.64 -35.35
N ASP A 282 6.92 -19.26 -36.45
CA ASP A 282 7.60 -20.20 -37.35
C ASP A 282 8.73 -20.98 -36.66
N LEU A 283 9.51 -20.32 -35.79
CA LEU A 283 10.56 -20.96 -34.99
C LEU A 283 9.98 -21.94 -33.96
N LEU A 284 8.94 -21.53 -33.24
CA LEU A 284 8.28 -22.34 -32.22
C LEU A 284 7.57 -23.54 -32.83
N ALA A 285 6.95 -23.38 -34.00
CA ALA A 285 6.37 -24.47 -34.78
C ALA A 285 7.41 -25.39 -35.46
N GLY A 286 8.67 -24.96 -35.52
CA GLY A 286 9.75 -25.68 -36.23
C GLY A 286 9.64 -25.61 -37.74
N ALA A 287 8.90 -24.65 -38.29
CA ALA A 287 8.79 -24.39 -39.73
C ALA A 287 10.07 -23.76 -40.29
N VAL A 288 10.79 -23.01 -39.47
CA VAL A 288 12.09 -22.40 -39.77
C VAL A 288 13.02 -22.66 -38.58
N THR A 289 14.31 -22.87 -38.85
CA THR A 289 15.35 -22.94 -37.81
C THR A 289 16.00 -21.57 -37.58
N LEU A 290 16.61 -21.33 -36.41
CA LEU A 290 17.33 -20.06 -36.16
C LEU A 290 18.46 -19.83 -37.17
N ALA A 291 19.15 -20.89 -37.58
CA ALA A 291 20.18 -20.83 -38.62
C ALA A 291 19.60 -20.42 -39.98
N GLU A 292 18.43 -20.94 -40.36
CA GLU A 292 17.74 -20.54 -41.58
C GLU A 292 17.19 -19.11 -41.49
N LEU A 293 16.74 -18.66 -40.31
CA LEU A 293 16.23 -17.30 -40.10
C LEU A 293 17.35 -16.25 -40.12
N THR A 294 18.58 -16.63 -39.80
CA THR A 294 19.74 -15.73 -39.75
C THR A 294 20.63 -15.84 -40.99
N ALA A 295 20.46 -16.88 -41.81
CA ALA A 295 21.17 -17.01 -43.08
C ALA A 295 20.93 -15.79 -43.98
N PRO A 296 21.91 -15.36 -44.79
CA PRO A 296 21.71 -14.30 -45.77
C PRO A 296 20.52 -14.64 -46.68
N PRO A 297 19.65 -13.67 -47.02
CA PRO A 297 18.60 -13.93 -48.00
C PRO A 297 19.28 -14.45 -49.27
N ALA A 298 18.80 -15.58 -49.80
CA ALA A 298 19.33 -16.12 -51.03
C ALA A 298 19.34 -15.00 -52.08
N PRO A 299 20.45 -14.80 -52.82
CA PRO A 299 20.48 -13.81 -53.88
C PRO A 299 19.27 -14.09 -54.78
N PRO A 300 18.58 -13.05 -55.30
CA PRO A 300 17.46 -13.25 -56.20
C PRO A 300 17.99 -14.08 -57.36
N GLU A 301 17.69 -15.38 -57.32
CA GLU A 301 18.09 -16.31 -58.35
C GLU A 301 17.46 -15.76 -59.61
N ALA A 302 18.30 -15.42 -60.58
CA ALA A 302 17.89 -14.78 -61.81
C ALA A 302 16.71 -15.57 -62.38
N ALA A 303 15.51 -15.00 -62.26
CA ALA A 303 14.31 -15.44 -62.94
C ALA A 303 14.46 -15.14 -64.44
N HIS A 304 15.47 -15.73 -65.06
CA HIS A 304 15.76 -15.70 -66.48
C HIS A 304 16.32 -17.05 -66.89
N ALA A 305 15.42 -18.03 -67.01
CA ALA A 305 15.35 -18.94 -68.16
C ALA A 305 14.36 -20.06 -67.82
N ASN A 306 13.07 -19.78 -67.97
CA ASN A 306 12.04 -20.74 -68.44
C ASN A 306 10.67 -20.03 -68.50
N ALA A 307 10.63 -18.92 -69.23
CA ALA A 307 9.38 -18.30 -69.69
C ALA A 307 9.39 -18.30 -71.23
N ALA A 308 9.52 -19.49 -71.81
CA ALA A 308 9.27 -19.75 -73.21
C ALA A 308 8.69 -21.16 -73.32
N VAL A 309 7.39 -21.27 -73.05
CA VAL A 309 6.38 -22.18 -73.62
C VAL A 309 5.22 -22.23 -72.63
N ALA A 310 4.27 -21.30 -72.78
CA ALA A 310 2.85 -21.47 -72.47
C ALA A 310 2.12 -20.16 -72.83
N ASP A 311 2.04 -19.91 -74.14
CA ASP A 311 1.05 -19.01 -74.71
C ASP A 311 -0.35 -19.65 -74.58
N ARG A 312 -1.35 -18.79 -74.31
CA ARG A 312 -2.82 -18.99 -74.31
C ARG A 312 -3.48 -19.74 -73.15
N ALA A 313 -4.16 -18.98 -72.28
CA ALA A 313 -5.61 -18.75 -72.42
C ALA A 313 -6.15 -17.72 -71.39
N SER A 314 -6.83 -16.69 -71.92
CA SER A 314 -8.03 -15.95 -71.44
C SER A 314 -8.33 -15.90 -69.93
N ALA A 315 -8.44 -14.77 -69.24
CA ALA A 315 -9.24 -13.54 -69.40
C ALA A 315 -10.09 -13.35 -68.10
N PRO A 316 -10.36 -12.11 -67.65
CA PRO A 316 -10.82 -11.81 -66.29
C PRO A 316 -12.34 -11.68 -66.17
N THR A 317 -12.88 -11.94 -64.98
CA THR A 317 -14.21 -11.45 -64.58
C THR A 317 -14.12 -10.69 -63.26
N ALA A 318 -14.82 -9.57 -63.26
CA ALA A 318 -14.82 -8.52 -62.27
C ALA A 318 -15.93 -8.71 -61.22
N ASN A 319 -15.80 -7.91 -60.15
CA ASN A 319 -16.82 -7.45 -59.21
C ASN A 319 -17.45 -8.49 -58.28
N GLU A 320 -17.38 -8.22 -56.97
CA GLU A 320 -18.50 -7.57 -56.25
C GLU A 320 -18.13 -7.31 -54.78
N THR A 321 -18.28 -6.05 -54.37
CA THR A 321 -18.47 -5.62 -52.98
C THR A 321 -19.97 -5.37 -52.81
N PRO A 322 -20.58 -5.82 -51.71
CA PRO A 322 -21.26 -4.89 -50.80
C PRO A 322 -20.96 -5.26 -49.34
N ALA A 323 -20.51 -4.33 -48.49
CA ALA A 323 -21.32 -3.38 -47.74
C ALA A 323 -22.42 -4.00 -46.86
N THR A 324 -22.38 -3.60 -45.57
CA THR A 324 -23.54 -3.17 -44.75
C THR A 324 -23.88 -4.04 -43.53
N SER A 325 -23.69 -3.39 -42.37
CA SER A 325 -24.53 -3.43 -41.15
C SER A 325 -24.54 -4.64 -40.23
N GLY A 326 -24.14 -4.37 -38.98
CA GLY A 326 -24.48 -5.14 -37.79
C GLY A 326 -24.45 -4.24 -36.56
N ILE A 327 -25.48 -3.41 -36.41
CA ILE A 327 -25.85 -2.72 -35.18
C ILE A 327 -26.47 -3.76 -34.25
N PHE A 328 -25.94 -3.92 -33.03
CA PHE A 328 -26.68 -4.41 -31.88
C PHE A 328 -26.16 -3.72 -30.61
N GLY A 329 -27.04 -2.93 -30.00
CA GLY A 329 -26.85 -2.33 -28.68
C GLY A 329 -27.37 -3.22 -27.55
N LEU A 330 -27.52 -2.57 -26.37
CA LEU A 330 -27.92 -3.02 -25.02
C LEU A 330 -26.69 -3.21 -24.11
N ASP A 331 -26.36 -2.35 -23.14
CA ASP A 331 -27.12 -1.52 -22.18
C ASP A 331 -27.94 -2.31 -21.14
N MET A 332 -27.83 -1.88 -19.87
CA MET A 332 -28.20 -2.52 -18.57
C MET A 332 -27.25 -3.61 -18.07
N VAL A 333 -26.79 -3.67 -16.81
CA VAL A 333 -27.43 -3.50 -15.48
C VAL A 333 -26.33 -3.08 -14.48
N ARG A 334 -26.37 -1.90 -13.83
CA ARG A 334 -27.06 -1.50 -12.58
C ARG A 334 -26.58 -2.16 -11.26
N ARG A 335 -25.97 -1.30 -10.43
CA ARG A 335 -26.18 -1.09 -8.97
C ARG A 335 -25.52 -1.98 -7.90
N ASN A 336 -24.97 -1.22 -6.94
CA ASN A 336 -24.98 -1.37 -5.47
C ASN A 336 -23.84 -2.16 -4.80
N SER A 337 -22.94 -1.40 -4.16
CA SER A 337 -22.31 -1.73 -2.87
C SER A 337 -21.96 -0.44 -2.09
N VAL A 338 -22.98 0.36 -1.75
CA VAL A 338 -22.90 1.40 -0.70
C VAL A 338 -23.49 0.80 0.57
N LEU A 339 -22.67 0.11 1.37
CA LEU A 339 -23.06 -0.31 2.72
C LEU A 339 -21.86 -0.75 3.58
N MET A 340 -20.85 0.11 3.73
CA MET A 340 -19.77 -0.07 4.72
C MET A 340 -19.34 1.26 5.40
N ALA A 341 -20.27 2.21 5.54
CA ALA A 341 -20.00 3.53 6.14
C ALA A 341 -20.71 3.79 7.48
N ALA A 342 -21.35 2.79 8.10
CA ALA A 342 -22.24 3.01 9.25
C ALA A 342 -21.74 2.48 10.61
N LEU A 343 -20.53 1.91 10.71
CA LEU A 343 -20.00 1.37 11.98
C LEU A 343 -18.77 2.10 12.54
N GLY A 344 -18.20 3.06 11.80
CA GLY A 344 -17.08 3.91 12.27
C GLY A 344 -17.52 5.20 12.98
N LEU A 345 -18.80 5.58 12.89
CA LEU A 345 -19.27 6.90 13.33
C LEU A 345 -19.59 6.98 14.85
N SER A 346 -19.77 5.83 15.53
CA SER A 346 -20.17 5.82 16.95
C SER A 346 -19.02 6.04 17.94
N VAL A 347 -17.78 5.74 17.55
CA VAL A 347 -16.59 5.95 18.43
C VAL A 347 -16.08 7.39 18.34
N VAL A 348 -16.21 8.03 17.17
CA VAL A 348 -15.79 9.43 16.95
C VAL A 348 -16.71 10.42 17.70
N LEU A 349 -18.00 10.10 17.86
CA LEU A 349 -18.95 10.92 18.63
C LEU A 349 -18.70 10.86 20.16
N ALA A 350 -18.23 9.73 20.69
CA ALA A 350 -17.91 9.60 22.11
C ALA A 350 -16.64 10.38 22.49
N ILE A 351 -15.62 10.39 21.62
CA ILE A 351 -14.36 11.13 21.84
C ILE A 351 -14.60 12.64 21.69
N SER A 352 -15.46 13.05 20.76
CA SER A 352 -15.83 14.46 20.57
C SER A 352 -16.60 15.02 21.77
N ALA A 353 -17.46 14.23 22.41
CA ALA A 353 -18.16 14.61 23.63
C ALA A 353 -17.20 14.78 24.83
N PHE A 354 -16.17 13.93 24.92
CA PHE A 354 -15.16 14.01 25.99
C PHE A 354 -14.26 15.25 25.87
N ALA A 355 -13.87 15.62 24.65
CA ALA A 355 -13.10 16.83 24.38
C ALA A 355 -13.91 18.12 24.67
N LEU A 356 -15.22 18.13 24.38
CA LEU A 356 -16.09 19.27 24.67
C LEU A 356 -16.28 19.49 26.18
N ILE A 357 -16.38 18.42 26.97
CA ILE A 357 -16.52 18.49 28.42
C ILE A 357 -15.22 19.00 29.06
N ALA A 358 -14.06 18.51 28.60
CA ALA A 358 -12.75 18.98 29.08
C ALA A 358 -12.51 20.47 28.76
N ALA A 359 -12.86 20.93 27.54
CA ALA A 359 -12.71 22.32 27.15
C ALA A 359 -13.66 23.27 27.93
N SER A 360 -14.85 22.79 28.31
CA SER A 360 -15.80 23.56 29.12
C SER A 360 -15.37 23.72 30.58
N SER A 361 -14.64 22.75 31.13
CA SER A 361 -14.09 22.76 32.50
C SER A 361 -12.96 23.78 32.64
N VAL A 362 -12.05 23.84 31.66
CA VAL A 362 -10.92 24.80 31.65
C VAL A 362 -11.39 26.26 31.52
N LYS A 363 -12.52 26.51 30.86
CA LYS A 363 -13.06 27.86 30.69
C LYS A 363 -13.78 28.40 31.93
N ARG A 364 -14.20 27.54 32.87
CA ARG A 364 -14.84 27.96 34.14
C ARG A 364 -13.85 28.30 35.26
N ASN A 365 -12.59 27.88 35.16
CA ASN A 365 -11.56 28.16 36.18
C ASN A 365 -10.79 29.48 35.95
N LYS A 366 -11.32 30.38 35.12
CA LYS A 366 -10.70 31.70 34.81
C LYS A 366 -11.55 32.90 35.25
N HIS A 367 -12.53 32.72 36.14
CA HIS A 367 -13.24 33.82 36.77
C HIS A 367 -13.31 33.66 38.29
#